data_AF-A0A7W3FZY3-F1
#
_entry.id   AF-A0A7W3FZY3-F1
#
_cell.length_a   1.000
_cell.length_b   1.000
_cell.length_c   1.000
_cell.angle_alpha   90.00
_cell.angle_beta   90.00
_cell.angle_gamma   90.00
#
_symmetry.space_group_name_H-M   'P 1'
#
loop_
_entity.id
_entity.type
_entity.pdbx_description
1 polymer ?
#
loop_
_entity_poly.entity_id
_entity_poly.type
_entity_poly.pdbx_seq_one_letter_code
_entity_poly.pdbx_strand_id
1 'polypeptide(L)'
;MKTLFIKDFSRFPGPRYERLGENSGEKFRDLFLIPALSKDPDLVIDFDGVFGYGSSFLEEAFGGLVRKGIEREKLEKLKKNLKSKDQYIIEEVISYIDDALRELK
;
A
#
# COMPACT_ATOMS: atom_id res chain seq x y z
N MET A 1 -11.18 6.43 -12.76
CA MET A 1 -9.81 6.22 -12.30
C MET A 1 -9.46 7.30 -11.28
N LYS A 2 -9.64 6.97 -10.01
CA LYS A 2 -9.25 7.81 -8.88
C LYS A 2 -7.77 7.60 -8.57
N THR A 3 -7.08 8.65 -8.11
CA THR A 3 -5.74 8.54 -7.54
C THR A 3 -5.82 8.71 -6.02
N LEU A 4 -5.19 7.80 -5.28
CA LEU A 4 -4.94 7.93 -3.85
C LEU A 4 -3.49 8.37 -3.66
N PHE A 5 -3.30 9.58 -3.14
CA PHE A 5 -1.97 10.11 -2.86
C PHE A 5 -1.60 9.82 -1.40
N ILE A 6 -0.46 9.18 -1.16
CA ILE A 6 -0.07 8.83 0.22
C ILE A 6 0.25 10.09 1.04
N LYS A 7 0.77 11.15 0.40
CA LYS A 7 1.00 12.45 1.05
C LYS A 7 -0.25 13.07 1.68
N ASP A 8 -1.45 12.72 1.19
CA ASP A 8 -2.72 13.21 1.73
C ASP A 8 -3.12 12.46 3.00
N PHE A 9 -2.60 11.24 3.19
CA PHE A 9 -2.64 10.53 4.47
C PHE A 9 -1.58 11.08 5.42
N SER A 10 -0.31 11.12 4.99
CA SER A 10 0.78 11.73 5.73
C SER A 10 1.99 11.97 4.84
N ARG A 11 2.70 13.08 5.08
CA ARG A 11 4.03 13.32 4.49
C ARG A 11 5.15 12.54 5.19
N PHE A 12 4.87 11.98 6.36
CA PHE A 12 5.77 11.19 7.19
C PHE A 12 5.07 9.88 7.61
N PRO A 13 5.12 8.84 6.77
CA PRO A 13 4.52 7.54 7.07
C PRO A 13 5.18 6.95 8.30
N GLY A 14 4.35 6.36 9.16
CA GLY A 14 4.73 5.87 10.46
C GLY A 14 5.15 4.40 10.46
N PRO A 15 5.03 3.73 11.62
CA PRO A 15 5.46 2.34 11.78
C PRO A 15 4.47 1.36 11.15
N ARG A 16 4.77 0.06 11.33
CA ARG A 16 3.88 -1.05 10.93
C ARG A 16 2.46 -0.89 11.51
N TYR A 17 2.35 -0.85 12.84
CA TYR A 17 1.08 -0.93 13.57
C TYR A 17 0.70 0.39 14.26
N GLU A 18 -0.59 0.66 14.41
CA GLU A 18 -1.09 1.90 15.06
C GLU A 18 -0.63 2.01 16.53
N ARG A 19 -0.47 0.89 17.23
CA ARG A 19 0.05 0.86 18.61
C ARG A 19 1.51 1.32 18.74
N LEU A 20 2.27 1.36 17.65
CA LEU A 20 3.69 1.75 17.65
C LEU A 20 3.89 3.24 17.36
N GLY A 21 2.85 3.93 16.87
CA GLY A 21 2.92 5.33 16.49
C GLY A 21 1.85 5.73 15.48
N GLU A 22 1.74 7.04 15.28
CA GLU A 22 0.79 7.62 14.33
C GLU A 22 1.14 7.29 12.88
N ASN A 23 0.17 7.47 11.98
CA ASN A 23 0.34 7.29 10.53
C ASN A 23 0.83 5.88 10.11
N SER A 24 0.41 4.85 10.83
CA SER A 24 0.86 3.48 10.59
C SER A 24 0.40 2.90 9.26
N GLY A 25 1.14 1.89 8.76
CA GLY A 25 0.77 1.13 7.57
C GLY A 25 -0.57 0.40 7.73
N GLU A 26 -0.81 -0.15 8.93
CA GLU A 26 -2.09 -0.73 9.34
C GLU A 26 -3.25 0.26 9.18
N LYS A 27 -3.11 1.48 9.70
CA LYS A 27 -4.13 2.52 9.63
C LYS A 27 -4.38 2.97 8.19
N PHE A 28 -3.32 3.19 7.42
CA PHE A 28 -3.43 3.55 6.02
C PHE A 28 -4.19 2.47 5.22
N ARG A 29 -3.83 1.19 5.43
CA ARG A 29 -4.46 0.07 4.74
C ARG A 29 -5.95 0.00 5.04
N ASP A 30 -6.30 -0.02 6.33
CA ASP A 30 -7.67 -0.34 6.75
C ASP A 30 -8.63 0.85 6.53
N LEU A 31 -8.17 2.09 6.68
CA LEU A 31 -9.03 3.27 6.59
C LEU A 31 -9.01 3.96 5.22
N PHE A 32 -7.96 3.78 4.41
CA PHE A 32 -7.80 4.50 3.14
C PHE A 32 -7.70 3.54 1.96
N LEU A 33 -6.74 2.61 1.98
CA LEU A 33 -6.42 1.78 0.83
C LEU A 33 -7.53 0.77 0.51
N ILE A 34 -7.99 -0.01 1.49
CA ILE A 34 -9.05 -1.01 1.29
C ILE A 34 -10.37 -0.34 0.87
N PRO A 35 -10.84 0.74 1.54
CA PRO A 35 -12.05 1.45 1.10
C PRO A 35 -11.92 2.05 -0.30
N ALA A 36 -10.74 2.56 -0.68
CA ALA A 36 -10.52 3.10 -2.01
C ALA A 36 -10.54 2.01 -3.08
N LEU A 37 -9.85 0.89 -2.84
CA LEU A 37 -9.77 -0.24 -3.76
C LEU A 37 -11.14 -0.91 -3.95
N SER A 38 -11.96 -0.94 -2.90
CA SER A 38 -13.33 -1.49 -2.96
C SER A 38 -14.27 -0.63 -3.81
N LYS A 39 -14.04 0.69 -3.86
CA LYS A 39 -14.85 1.65 -4.63
C LYS A 39 -14.40 1.78 -6.08
N ASP A 40 -13.10 1.68 -6.34
CA ASP A 40 -12.52 1.79 -7.66
C ASP A 40 -11.48 0.68 -7.87
N PRO A 41 -11.82 -0.40 -8.58
CA PRO A 41 -10.87 -1.46 -8.94
C PRO A 41 -9.72 -0.97 -9.83
N ASP A 42 -9.84 0.21 -10.46
CA ASP A 42 -8.81 0.87 -11.27
C ASP A 42 -8.04 1.92 -10.47
N LEU A 43 -8.07 1.87 -9.13
CA LEU A 43 -7.37 2.81 -8.27
C LEU A 43 -5.88 2.91 -8.61
N VAL A 44 -5.41 4.16 -8.72
CA VAL A 44 -3.98 4.49 -8.84
C VAL A 44 -3.44 4.93 -7.48
N ILE A 45 -2.27 4.42 -7.10
CA ILE A 45 -1.58 4.84 -5.88
C ILE A 45 -0.38 5.69 -6.26
N ASP A 46 -0.31 6.89 -5.70
CA ASP A 46 0.78 7.83 -5.92
C ASP A 46 1.62 7.97 -4.66
N PHE A 47 2.90 7.62 -4.78
CA PHE A 47 3.86 7.59 -3.68
C PHE A 47 4.66 8.90 -3.56
N ASP A 48 4.50 9.86 -4.47
CA ASP A 48 5.28 11.09 -4.47
C ASP A 48 4.81 12.10 -3.40
N GLY A 49 5.73 12.97 -2.99
CA GLY A 49 5.44 14.05 -2.03
C GLY A 49 5.54 13.65 -0.55
N VAL A 50 6.07 12.46 -0.30
CA VAL A 50 6.32 11.86 1.02
C VAL A 50 7.82 11.87 1.32
N PHE A 51 8.20 12.13 2.58
CA PHE A 51 9.59 12.18 3.03
C PHE A 51 10.15 10.79 3.37
N GLY A 52 10.09 9.89 2.37
CA GLY A 52 10.56 8.52 2.49
C GLY A 52 9.54 7.56 3.09
N TYR A 53 9.79 6.27 2.89
CA TYR A 53 8.97 5.18 3.39
C TYR A 53 9.81 4.22 4.21
N GLY A 54 9.27 3.78 5.35
CA GLY A 54 9.81 2.62 6.05
C GLY A 54 9.36 1.34 5.36
N SER A 55 10.26 0.38 5.19
CA SER A 55 9.92 -0.97 4.72
C SER A 55 8.76 -1.59 5.49
N SER A 56 8.75 -1.41 6.82
CA SER A 56 7.67 -1.88 7.69
C SER A 56 6.30 -1.25 7.42
N PHE A 57 6.25 0.01 6.95
CA PHE A 57 5.02 0.67 6.53
C PHE A 57 4.51 0.06 5.23
N LEU A 58 5.39 -0.04 4.21
CA LEU A 58 5.02 -0.54 2.88
C LEU A 58 4.58 -2.01 2.93
N GLU A 59 5.32 -2.84 3.64
CA GLU A 59 4.98 -4.25 3.80
C GLU A 59 3.59 -4.42 4.43
N GLU A 60 3.30 -3.67 5.50
CA GLU A 60 2.02 -3.80 6.19
C GLU A 60 0.87 -3.16 5.43
N ALA A 61 1.13 -2.05 4.74
CA ALA A 61 0.13 -1.40 3.91
C ALA A 61 -0.29 -2.30 2.74
N PHE A 62 0.68 -2.87 2.01
CA PHE A 62 0.45 -3.54 0.72
C PHE A 62 0.50 -5.06 0.81
N GLY A 63 1.51 -5.65 1.47
CA GLY A 63 1.51 -7.08 1.80
C GLY A 63 0.35 -7.44 2.74
N GLY A 64 -0.02 -6.52 3.63
CA GLY A 64 -1.21 -6.67 4.47
C GLY A 64 -2.53 -6.74 3.72
N LEU A 65 -2.63 -6.26 2.46
CA LEU A 65 -3.84 -6.45 1.65
C LEU A 65 -4.12 -7.95 1.40
N VAL A 66 -3.06 -8.72 1.17
CA VAL A 66 -3.14 -10.17 0.99
C VAL A 66 -3.66 -10.83 2.26
N ARG A 67 -3.11 -10.46 3.43
CA ARG A 67 -3.56 -10.94 4.74
C ARG A 67 -4.99 -10.54 5.10
N LYS A 68 -5.47 -9.41 4.55
CA LYS A 68 -6.87 -8.96 4.68
C LYS A 68 -7.82 -9.62 3.67
N GLY A 69 -7.33 -10.54 2.84
CA GLY A 69 -8.17 -11.33 1.93
C GLY A 69 -8.58 -10.58 0.65
N ILE A 70 -7.82 -9.56 0.24
CA ILE A 70 -8.05 -8.91 -1.05
C ILE A 70 -7.76 -9.91 -2.17
N GLU A 71 -8.70 -10.02 -3.12
CA GLU A 71 -8.63 -10.96 -4.22
C GLU A 71 -7.37 -10.74 -5.08
N ARG A 72 -6.74 -11.86 -5.47
CA ARG A 72 -5.50 -11.84 -6.25
C ARG A 72 -5.62 -11.00 -7.53
N GLU A 73 -6.74 -11.07 -8.23
CA GLU A 73 -6.97 -10.29 -9.45
C GLU A 73 -6.89 -8.78 -9.18
N LYS A 74 -7.48 -8.30 -8.07
CA LYS A 74 -7.41 -6.88 -7.67
C LYS A 74 -5.98 -6.46 -7.35
N LEU A 75 -5.21 -7.34 -6.71
CA LEU A 75 -3.79 -7.09 -6.42
C LEU A 75 -2.94 -7.02 -7.69
N GLU A 76 -3.13 -7.96 -8.63
CA GLU A 76 -2.44 -7.94 -9.92
C GLU A 76 -2.75 -6.67 -10.72
N LYS A 77 -3.97 -6.16 -10.61
CA LYS A 77 -4.38 -4.90 -11.22
C LYS A 77 -3.76 -3.70 -10.51
N LEU A 78 -3.79 -3.68 -9.17
CA LEU A 78 -3.17 -2.63 -8.34
C LEU A 78 -1.68 -2.48 -8.65
N LYS A 79 -0.93 -3.58 -8.79
CA LYS A 79 0.51 -3.57 -9.14
C LYS A 79 0.81 -2.78 -10.43
N LYS A 80 -0.12 -2.76 -11.39
CA LYS A 80 0.02 -2.02 -12.66
C LYS A 80 -0.30 -0.52 -12.52
N ASN A 81 -0.94 -0.13 -11.42
CA ASN A 81 -1.45 1.20 -11.17
C ASN A 81 -0.68 1.94 -10.05
N LEU A 82 0.57 1.55 -9.79
CA LEU A 82 1.44 2.23 -8.84
C LEU A 82 2.25 3.32 -9.55
N LYS A 83 2.38 4.51 -8.94
CA LYS A 83 3.10 5.66 -9.49
C LYS A 83 4.06 6.26 -8.50
N SER A 84 5.31 6.42 -8.91
CA SER A 84 6.38 7.05 -8.15
C SER A 84 7.46 7.54 -9.10
N LYS A 85 8.13 8.65 -8.76
CA LYS A 85 9.39 9.04 -9.42
C LYS A 85 10.54 8.11 -9.06
N ASP A 86 10.46 7.47 -7.90
CA ASP A 86 11.41 6.46 -7.44
C ASP A 86 10.87 5.06 -7.74
N GLN A 87 11.48 4.38 -8.71
CA GLN A 87 11.08 3.04 -9.15
C GLN A 87 11.32 1.98 -8.08
N TYR A 88 12.29 2.17 -7.18
CA TYR A 88 12.58 1.21 -6.11
C TYR A 88 11.39 1.02 -5.17
N ILE A 89 10.63 2.09 -4.89
CA ILE A 89 9.41 2.02 -4.08
C ILE A 89 8.37 1.12 -4.75
N ILE A 90 8.25 1.18 -6.08
CA ILE A 90 7.29 0.36 -6.83
C ILE A 90 7.69 -1.10 -6.77
N GLU A 91 8.97 -1.40 -7.02
CA GLU A 91 9.53 -2.75 -6.95
C GLU A 91 9.39 -3.36 -5.56
N GLU A 92 9.67 -2.58 -4.51
CA GLU A 92 9.57 -3.02 -3.12
C GLU A 92 8.11 -3.34 -2.73
N VAL A 93 7.16 -2.49 -3.09
CA VAL A 93 5.72 -2.74 -2.86
C VAL A 93 5.24 -4.00 -3.59
N ILE A 94 5.66 -4.18 -4.84
CA ILE A 94 5.34 -5.39 -5.62
C ILE A 94 5.92 -6.62 -4.92
N SER A 95 7.17 -6.57 -4.46
CA SER A 95 7.81 -7.65 -3.70
C SER A 95 6.98 -8.04 -2.48
N TYR A 96 6.54 -7.07 -1.66
CA TYR A 96 5.75 -7.39 -0.47
C TYR A 96 4.39 -8.04 -0.78
N ILE A 97 3.74 -7.62 -1.86
CA ILE A 97 2.49 -8.26 -2.31
C ILE A 97 2.78 -9.70 -2.75
N ASP A 98 3.82 -9.90 -3.56
CA ASP A 98 4.16 -11.21 -4.12
C ASP A 98 4.65 -12.18 -3.04
N ASP A 99 5.43 -11.71 -2.08
CA ASP A 99 5.90 -12.51 -0.95
C ASP A 99 4.73 -12.94 -0.06
N ALA A 100 3.83 -12.02 0.29
CA ALA A 100 2.63 -12.37 1.05
C ALA A 100 1.71 -13.36 0.30
N LEU A 101 1.62 -13.27 -1.04
CA LEU A 101 0.89 -14.25 -1.86
C LEU A 101 1.56 -15.63 -1.89
N ARG A 102 2.89 -15.70 -1.76
CA ARG A 102 3.63 -16.97 -1.67
C ARG A 102 3.41 -17.65 -0.33
N GLU A 103 3.33 -16.88 0.75
CA GLU A 103 3.13 -17.38 2.11
C GLU A 103 1.72 -17.93 2.37
N LEU A 104 0.71 -17.52 1.59
CA LEU A 104 -0.67 -18.03 1.69
C LEU A 104 -0.91 -19.42 1.08
N LYS A 105 0.11 -20.03 0.47
CA LYS A 105 0.02 -21.39 -0.11
C LYS A 105 0.09 -22.47 0.97
#